data_AF-A0A016VJ52-F1
#
_entry.id   AF-A0A016VJ52-F1
#
_cell.length_a   1.000
_cell.length_b   1.000
_cell.length_c   1.000
_cell.angle_alpha   90.00
_cell.angle_beta   90.00
_cell.angle_gamma   90.00
#
_symmetry.space_group_name_H-M   'P 1'
#
loop_
_entity.id
_entity.type
_entity.pdbx_description
1 polymer ?
#
loop_
_entity_poly.entity_id
_entity_poly.type
_entity_poly.pdbx_seq_one_letter_code
_entity_poly.pdbx_strand_id
1 'polypeptide(L)'
;MEKLLLLLTVTLAAAYYTEDGEYIRRHIIVRNSGKCSIARNMRELIDRHHNYLRQKVAHGEEYLGKKFDEQEMCGLVYDCDLERVADQEQQKPGTAAAQKLGVVRFKREYKGSQLSAVQAGLEALVNDNDKLRQMTNPKATRFGCYVRYGRFPPKNVPEVDVVCVYDKKTRRKDAQKPKGDFCYEHFEEGDEESRKCSFYKNAKCLWDLCYVLEEGEEPNAP
;
A
#
# COMPACT_ATOMS: atom_id res chain seq x y z
N MET A 1 -3.48 44.91 19.05
CA MET A 1 -2.15 44.28 19.07
C MET A 1 -2.40 42.83 19.44
N GLU A 2 -2.70 42.01 18.43
CA GLU A 2 -1.72 41.18 17.70
C GLU A 2 -1.34 39.94 18.53
N LYS A 3 -1.88 38.77 18.14
CA LYS A 3 -1.17 37.68 17.42
C LYS A 3 -0.44 36.78 18.44
N LEU A 4 -0.45 35.45 18.39
CA LEU A 4 -0.78 34.47 17.37
C LEU A 4 -0.88 33.13 18.12
N LEU A 5 -1.95 32.37 17.90
CA LEU A 5 -2.08 31.00 18.39
C LEU A 5 -1.21 30.11 17.49
N LEU A 6 -0.09 29.58 18.00
CA LEU A 6 0.79 28.69 17.23
C LEU A 6 0.24 27.26 17.28
N LEU A 7 -0.68 26.94 16.37
CA LEU A 7 -1.08 25.56 16.06
C LEU A 7 0.01 24.93 15.19
N LEU A 8 0.98 24.26 15.83
CA LEU A 8 1.90 23.34 15.15
C LEU A 8 1.11 22.09 14.73
N THR A 9 0.54 22.15 13.54
CA THR A 9 0.06 20.96 12.83
C THR A 9 1.28 20.29 12.21
N VAL A 10 1.79 19.26 12.89
CA VAL A 10 2.78 18.36 12.28
C VAL A 10 2.03 17.53 11.24
N THR A 11 2.03 17.98 9.99
CA THR A 11 1.73 17.12 8.85
C THR A 11 2.81 16.06 8.78
N LEU A 12 2.50 14.85 9.26
CA LEU A 12 3.32 13.65 9.10
C LEU A 12 3.33 13.29 7.61
N ALA A 13 4.18 13.97 6.83
CA ALA A 13 4.60 13.47 5.54
C ALA A 13 5.49 12.27 5.83
N ALA A 14 4.99 11.07 5.51
CA ALA A 14 5.75 9.84 5.54
C ALA A 14 7.02 9.98 4.68
N ALA A 15 8.13 10.31 5.32
CA ALA A 15 9.45 10.42 4.73
C ALA A 15 10.38 9.50 5.54
N TYR A 16 11.05 8.59 4.83
CA TYR A 16 12.18 7.84 5.37
C TYR A 16 13.46 8.62 5.04
N TYR A 17 14.33 8.74 6.04
CA TYR A 17 15.70 9.21 5.92
C TYR A 17 16.62 8.05 6.30
N THR A 18 17.74 7.88 5.62
CA THR A 18 18.85 7.04 6.10
C THR A 18 19.54 7.73 7.29
N GLU A 19 20.42 7.01 8.00
CA GLU A 19 21.24 7.60 9.07
C GLU A 19 22.10 8.79 8.58
N ASP A 20 22.41 8.84 7.28
CA ASP A 20 23.12 9.93 6.60
C ASP A 20 22.22 11.05 6.05
N GLY A 21 20.92 11.01 6.34
CA GLY A 21 19.98 12.06 5.95
C GLY A 21 19.65 12.11 4.45
N GLU A 22 19.95 11.06 3.69
CA GLU A 22 19.68 11.01 2.25
C GLU A 22 18.24 10.55 1.95
N TYR A 23 17.61 11.21 0.97
CA TYR A 23 16.21 11.03 0.58
C TYR A 23 16.03 9.75 -0.24
N ILE A 24 15.52 8.67 0.35
CA ILE A 24 15.13 7.49 -0.44
C ILE A 24 13.70 7.68 -0.97
N ARG A 25 13.58 8.26 -2.17
CA ARG A 25 12.33 8.21 -2.93
C ARG A 25 12.07 6.75 -3.31
N ARG A 26 11.15 6.07 -2.61
CA ARG A 26 10.63 4.82 -3.13
C ARG A 26 9.91 5.06 -4.46
N HIS A 27 10.30 4.33 -5.48
CA HIS A 27 9.67 4.38 -6.80
C HIS A 27 8.56 3.32 -6.91
N ILE A 28 7.44 3.67 -7.54
CA ILE A 28 6.39 2.71 -7.84
C ILE A 28 6.89 1.71 -8.90
N ILE A 29 6.70 0.42 -8.64
CA ILE A 29 6.90 -0.65 -9.61
C ILE A 29 5.53 -0.99 -10.20
N VAL A 30 5.38 -0.85 -11.52
CA VAL A 30 4.11 -1.03 -12.22
C VAL A 30 4.21 -2.15 -13.24
N ARG A 31 3.36 -3.17 -13.06
CA ARG A 31 3.16 -4.27 -13.99
C ARG A 31 2.08 -3.93 -15.02
N ASN A 32 2.28 -4.32 -16.27
CA ASN A 32 1.33 -4.12 -17.36
C ASN A 32 0.94 -2.63 -17.56
N SER A 33 1.90 -1.71 -17.39
CA SER A 33 1.69 -0.26 -17.29
C SER A 33 0.77 0.34 -18.37
N GLY A 34 0.83 -0.16 -19.60
CA GLY A 34 -0.01 0.27 -20.72
C GLY A 34 -1.52 -0.03 -20.58
N LYS A 35 -1.94 -0.80 -19.58
CA LYS A 35 -3.35 -1.15 -19.33
C LYS A 35 -4.02 -0.35 -18.21
N CYS A 36 -3.25 0.46 -17.48
CA CYS A 36 -3.76 1.21 -16.35
C CYS A 36 -4.70 2.34 -16.80
N SER A 37 -5.79 2.53 -16.07
CA SER A 37 -6.87 3.50 -16.35
C SER A 37 -6.88 4.70 -15.40
N ILE A 38 -6.46 4.53 -14.14
CA ILE A 38 -6.39 5.64 -13.19
C ILE A 38 -5.17 6.52 -13.47
N ALA A 39 -5.32 7.81 -13.14
CA ALA A 39 -4.25 8.80 -13.28
C ALA A 39 -3.00 8.42 -12.46
N ARG A 40 -1.82 8.71 -13.00
CA ARG A 40 -0.52 8.34 -12.42
C ARG A 40 -0.37 8.81 -10.97
N ASN A 41 -0.69 10.06 -10.67
CA ASN A 41 -0.59 10.63 -9.33
C ASN A 41 -1.49 9.92 -8.30
N MET A 42 -2.68 9.48 -8.71
CA MET A 42 -3.57 8.69 -7.86
C MET A 42 -2.98 7.31 -7.58
N ARG A 43 -2.47 6.65 -8.62
CA ARG A 43 -1.79 5.35 -8.52
C ARG A 43 -0.59 5.43 -7.58
N GLU A 44 0.26 6.45 -7.74
CA GLU A 44 1.43 6.67 -6.88
C GLU A 44 1.05 6.97 -5.42
N LEU A 45 -0.03 7.72 -5.18
CA LEU A 45 -0.53 7.97 -3.82
C LEU A 45 -0.98 6.66 -3.15
N ILE A 46 -1.80 5.88 -3.85
CA ILE A 46 -2.33 4.62 -3.34
C ILE A 46 -1.20 3.61 -3.10
N ASP A 47 -0.28 3.46 -4.05
CA ASP A 47 0.92 2.65 -3.91
C ASP A 47 1.71 3.05 -2.67
N ARG A 48 2.12 4.32 -2.60
CA ARG A 48 2.93 4.83 -1.49
C ARG A 48 2.29 4.53 -0.14
N HIS A 49 0.98 4.73 0.03
CA HIS A 49 0.31 4.45 1.29
C HIS A 49 0.44 2.97 1.69
N HIS A 50 0.06 2.03 0.81
CA HIS A 50 0.07 0.60 1.13
C HIS A 50 1.46 0.12 1.50
N ASN A 51 2.42 0.59 0.74
CA ASN A 51 3.76 0.09 0.77
C ASN A 51 4.61 0.74 1.86
N TYR A 52 4.34 2.00 2.22
CA TYR A 52 4.86 2.62 3.44
C TYR A 52 4.28 1.96 4.70
N LEU A 53 2.97 1.72 4.73
CA LEU A 53 2.34 0.96 5.81
C LEU A 53 3.01 -0.41 5.98
N ARG A 54 3.24 -1.13 4.87
CA ARG A 54 3.93 -2.42 4.89
C ARG A 54 5.35 -2.35 5.42
N GLN A 55 6.11 -1.32 5.05
CA GLN A 55 7.45 -1.11 5.59
C GLN A 55 7.39 -0.90 7.11
N LYS A 56 6.45 -0.08 7.62
CA LYS A 56 6.24 0.09 9.07
C LYS A 56 5.90 -1.22 9.77
N VAL A 57 5.07 -2.06 9.16
CA VAL A 57 4.79 -3.41 9.67
C VAL A 57 6.06 -4.28 9.66
N ALA A 58 6.86 -4.21 8.59
CA ALA A 58 8.08 -4.98 8.43
C ALA A 58 9.06 -4.72 9.58
N HIS A 59 9.22 -3.45 9.99
CA HIS A 59 10.07 -3.02 11.11
C HIS A 59 9.42 -3.13 12.49
N GLY A 60 8.17 -3.60 12.60
CA GLY A 60 7.44 -3.62 13.88
C GLY A 60 7.20 -2.22 14.47
N GLU A 61 7.18 -1.18 13.63
CA GLU A 61 6.98 0.20 14.06
C GLU A 61 5.49 0.54 14.28
N GLU A 62 5.23 1.62 15.00
CA GLU A 62 3.87 2.15 15.13
C GLU A 62 3.46 2.94 13.89
N TYR A 63 2.24 2.72 13.39
CA TYR A 63 1.65 3.52 12.30
C TYR A 63 0.22 3.93 12.66
N LEU A 64 -0.02 5.25 12.68
CA LEU A 64 -1.31 5.86 13.03
C LEU A 64 -1.91 5.33 14.34
N GLY A 65 -1.10 5.20 15.40
CA GLY A 65 -1.54 4.72 16.71
C GLY A 65 -1.62 3.20 16.84
N LYS A 66 -1.25 2.44 15.80
CA LYS A 66 -1.29 0.98 15.80
C LYS A 66 0.11 0.39 15.78
N LYS A 67 0.42 -0.38 16.82
CA LYS A 67 1.68 -1.11 16.95
C LYS A 67 1.63 -2.42 16.17
N PHE A 68 2.76 -2.78 15.58
CA PHE A 68 2.95 -4.02 14.83
C PHE A 68 4.12 -4.79 15.41
N ASP A 69 4.12 -6.10 15.18
CA ASP A 69 5.28 -6.93 15.44
C ASP A 69 6.10 -7.03 14.15
N GLU A 70 7.42 -6.97 14.29
CA GLU A 70 8.38 -7.15 13.19
C GLU A 70 8.08 -8.45 12.43
N GLN A 71 8.15 -8.40 11.09
CA GLN A 71 7.96 -9.57 10.25
C GLN A 71 8.53 -9.43 8.84
N GLU A 72 8.81 -10.57 8.20
CA GLU A 72 9.02 -10.58 6.75
C GLU A 72 7.77 -10.07 6.04
N MET A 73 7.95 -9.10 5.15
CA MET A 73 6.86 -8.43 4.44
C MET A 73 7.19 -8.30 2.96
N CYS A 74 6.31 -8.81 2.10
CA CYS A 74 6.43 -8.50 0.68
C CYS A 74 6.08 -7.05 0.39
N GLY A 75 6.75 -6.47 -0.60
CA GLY A 75 6.26 -5.27 -1.26
C GLY A 75 5.10 -5.60 -2.19
N LEU A 76 4.26 -4.61 -2.48
CA LEU A 76 3.23 -4.73 -3.51
C LEU A 76 3.71 -4.07 -4.81
N VAL A 77 3.72 -4.85 -5.90
CA VAL A 77 3.82 -4.33 -7.27
C VAL A 77 2.42 -3.90 -7.71
N TYR A 78 2.30 -2.70 -8.29
CA TYR A 78 1.03 -2.23 -8.82
C TYR A 78 0.73 -2.92 -10.15
N ASP A 79 -0.34 -3.69 -10.25
CA ASP A 79 -0.70 -4.48 -11.43
C ASP A 79 -1.94 -3.92 -12.12
N CYS A 80 -1.77 -3.40 -13.33
CA CYS A 80 -2.88 -2.82 -14.11
C CYS A 80 -3.95 -3.85 -14.51
N ASP A 81 -3.64 -5.15 -14.56
CA ASP A 81 -4.68 -6.17 -14.75
C ASP A 81 -5.54 -6.33 -13.49
N LEU A 82 -4.96 -6.22 -12.28
CA LEU A 82 -5.72 -6.17 -11.03
C LEU A 82 -6.51 -4.86 -10.87
N GLU A 83 -6.01 -3.75 -11.40
CA GLU A 83 -6.75 -2.49 -11.48
C GLU A 83 -8.05 -2.67 -12.28
N ARG A 84 -7.99 -3.34 -13.44
CA ARG A 84 -9.18 -3.66 -14.24
C ARG A 84 -10.15 -4.59 -13.50
N VAL A 85 -9.63 -5.56 -12.73
CA VAL A 85 -10.49 -6.40 -11.86
C VAL A 85 -11.13 -5.56 -10.76
N ALA A 86 -10.45 -4.53 -10.23
CA ALA A 86 -11.01 -3.61 -9.26
C ALA A 86 -12.16 -2.77 -9.84
N ASP A 87 -12.07 -2.33 -11.09
CA ASP A 87 -13.17 -1.68 -11.82
C ASP A 87 -14.38 -2.64 -11.95
N GLN A 88 -14.13 -3.88 -12.39
CA GLN A 88 -15.19 -4.89 -12.50
C GLN A 88 -15.85 -5.20 -11.15
N GLU A 89 -15.07 -5.30 -10.07
CA GLU A 89 -15.58 -5.48 -8.70
C GLU A 89 -16.39 -4.27 -8.22
N GLN A 90 -16.02 -3.07 -8.66
CA GLN A 90 -16.76 -1.85 -8.34
C GLN A 90 -18.12 -1.78 -9.05
N GLN A 91 -18.17 -2.21 -10.32
CA GLN A 91 -19.39 -2.28 -11.12
C GLN A 91 -20.30 -3.44 -10.68
N LYS A 92 -19.72 -4.61 -10.42
CA LYS A 92 -20.41 -5.85 -10.02
C LYS A 92 -19.67 -6.50 -8.83
N PRO A 93 -20.07 -6.16 -7.59
CA PRO A 93 -19.48 -6.75 -6.39
C PRO A 93 -19.54 -8.29 -6.40
N GLY A 94 -18.42 -8.94 -6.04
CA GLY A 94 -18.26 -10.40 -6.02
C GLY A 94 -17.41 -10.98 -7.16
N THR A 95 -17.06 -10.19 -8.17
CA THR A 95 -16.20 -10.60 -9.30
C THR A 95 -14.81 -11.03 -8.83
N ALA A 96 -14.20 -10.29 -7.90
CA ALA A 96 -12.90 -10.63 -7.33
C ALA A 96 -12.96 -11.85 -6.41
N ALA A 97 -14.10 -12.06 -5.72
CA ALA A 97 -14.30 -13.22 -4.85
C ALA A 97 -14.33 -14.54 -5.65
N ALA A 98 -14.91 -14.54 -6.85
CA ALA A 98 -14.91 -15.69 -7.76
C ALA A 98 -13.48 -16.11 -8.17
N GLN A 99 -12.55 -15.16 -8.20
CA GLN A 99 -11.13 -15.37 -8.52
C GLN A 99 -10.26 -15.63 -7.28
N LYS A 100 -10.87 -15.76 -6.09
CA LYS A 100 -10.18 -15.94 -4.79
C LYS A 100 -9.20 -14.80 -4.45
N LEU A 101 -9.44 -13.60 -4.98
CA LEU A 101 -8.63 -12.41 -4.75
C LEU A 101 -8.99 -11.72 -3.44
N GLY A 102 -8.04 -10.97 -2.89
CA GLY A 102 -8.27 -10.09 -1.74
C GLY A 102 -8.95 -8.80 -2.20
N VAL A 103 -9.83 -8.22 -1.37
CA VAL A 103 -10.54 -6.97 -1.71
C VAL A 103 -10.59 -6.04 -0.51
N VAL A 104 -10.16 -4.80 -0.73
CA VAL A 104 -10.37 -3.67 0.17
C VAL A 104 -11.22 -2.65 -0.56
N ARG A 105 -12.24 -2.12 0.12
CA ARG A 105 -13.14 -1.12 -0.45
C ARG A 105 -13.50 -0.12 0.62
N PHE A 106 -13.49 1.16 0.26
CA PHE A 106 -14.03 2.22 1.09
C PHE A 106 -14.75 3.26 0.24
N LYS A 107 -15.66 3.98 0.89
CA LYS A 107 -16.27 5.18 0.35
C LYS A 107 -16.01 6.33 1.30
N ARG A 108 -15.80 7.53 0.76
CA ARG A 108 -15.61 8.72 1.57
C ARG A 108 -16.22 9.93 0.89
N GLU A 109 -17.04 10.65 1.65
CA GLU A 109 -17.52 11.97 1.25
C GLU A 109 -16.35 12.96 1.20
N TYR A 110 -16.33 13.86 0.23
CA TYR A 110 -15.27 14.85 0.13
C TYR A 110 -15.77 16.23 -0.29
N LYS A 111 -15.08 17.26 0.21
CA LYS A 111 -15.18 18.65 -0.23
C LYS A 111 -13.75 19.09 -0.57
N GLY A 112 -13.49 19.40 -1.84
CA GLY A 112 -12.16 19.80 -2.30
C GLY A 112 -11.36 18.66 -2.95
N SER A 113 -10.12 18.46 -2.51
CA SER A 113 -9.14 17.60 -3.20
C SER A 113 -9.51 16.12 -3.16
N GLN A 114 -9.60 15.52 -4.36
CA GLN A 114 -9.81 14.09 -4.55
C GLN A 114 -8.65 13.25 -3.99
N LEU A 115 -7.40 13.72 -4.15
CA LEU A 115 -6.22 13.03 -3.61
C LEU A 115 -6.26 12.98 -2.07
N SER A 116 -6.59 14.11 -1.43
CA SER A 116 -6.71 14.19 0.02
C SER A 116 -7.84 13.31 0.55
N ALA A 117 -8.95 13.20 -0.18
CA ALA A 117 -10.04 12.31 0.18
C ALA A 117 -9.64 10.83 0.13
N VAL A 118 -8.90 10.43 -0.91
CA VAL A 118 -8.39 9.05 -1.03
C VAL A 118 -7.36 8.77 0.07
N GLN A 119 -6.41 9.67 0.32
CA GLN A 119 -5.43 9.54 1.41
C GLN A 119 -6.11 9.35 2.76
N ALA A 120 -7.04 10.24 3.12
CA ALA A 120 -7.73 10.15 4.40
C ALA A 120 -8.61 8.89 4.51
N GLY A 121 -9.16 8.42 3.38
CA GLY A 121 -9.88 7.15 3.32
C GLY A 121 -8.99 5.94 3.59
N LEU A 122 -7.79 5.91 3.00
CA LEU A 122 -6.79 4.87 3.24
C LEU A 122 -6.31 4.86 4.69
N GLU A 123 -6.01 6.03 5.26
CA GLU A 123 -5.61 6.16 6.67
C GLU A 123 -6.70 5.65 7.62
N ALA A 124 -7.98 5.92 7.31
CA ALA A 124 -9.09 5.43 8.12
C ALA A 124 -9.21 3.89 8.11
N LEU A 125 -8.72 3.20 7.07
CA LEU A 125 -8.75 1.74 7.00
C LEU A 125 -7.83 1.07 8.02
N VAL A 126 -6.84 1.78 8.58
CA VAL A 126 -5.96 1.22 9.63
C VAL A 126 -6.75 0.83 10.88
N ASN A 127 -7.88 1.51 11.12
CA ASN A 127 -8.78 1.23 12.23
C ASN A 127 -9.79 0.10 11.94
N ASP A 128 -9.87 -0.37 10.69
CA ASP A 128 -10.68 -1.53 10.31
C ASP A 128 -9.79 -2.78 10.27
N ASN A 129 -9.95 -3.65 11.27
CA ASN A 129 -9.11 -4.85 11.41
C ASN A 129 -9.17 -5.81 10.21
N ASP A 130 -10.30 -5.89 9.52
CA ASP A 130 -10.44 -6.79 8.36
C ASP A 130 -9.76 -6.20 7.13
N LYS A 131 -9.89 -4.89 6.92
CA LYS A 131 -9.24 -4.18 5.81
C LYS A 131 -7.75 -4.08 6.02
N LEU A 132 -7.31 -3.68 7.21
CA LEU A 132 -5.90 -3.60 7.56
C LEU A 132 -5.21 -4.94 7.33
N ARG A 133 -5.79 -6.03 7.81
CA ARG A 133 -5.24 -7.38 7.62
C ARG A 133 -4.95 -7.69 6.16
N GLN A 134 -5.83 -7.27 5.24
CA GLN A 134 -5.63 -7.45 3.81
C GLN A 134 -4.54 -6.53 3.26
N MET A 135 -4.52 -5.27 3.68
CA MET A 135 -3.47 -4.30 3.30
C MET A 135 -2.08 -4.78 3.74
N THR A 136 -1.99 -5.38 4.93
CA THR A 136 -0.77 -5.88 5.56
C THR A 136 -0.55 -7.38 5.40
N ASN A 137 -1.19 -8.04 4.43
CA ASN A 137 -0.99 -9.46 4.18
C ASN A 137 0.46 -9.75 3.73
N PRO A 138 1.33 -10.35 4.55
CA PRO A 138 2.77 -10.42 4.27
C PRO A 138 3.12 -11.15 2.99
N LYS A 139 2.22 -12.00 2.48
CA LYS A 139 2.41 -12.80 1.27
C LYS A 139 1.73 -12.24 0.02
N ALA A 140 0.92 -11.20 0.11
CA ALA A 140 0.41 -10.55 -1.11
C ALA A 140 1.56 -9.80 -1.78
N THR A 141 1.68 -9.94 -3.10
CA THR A 141 2.81 -9.43 -3.89
C THR A 141 2.39 -8.42 -4.94
N ARG A 142 1.11 -8.42 -5.29
CA ARG A 142 0.55 -7.56 -6.33
C ARG A 142 -0.80 -7.03 -5.90
N PHE A 143 -1.08 -5.82 -6.32
CA PHE A 143 -2.39 -5.21 -6.11
C PHE A 143 -2.70 -4.21 -7.22
N GLY A 144 -3.97 -3.89 -7.42
CA GLY A 144 -4.40 -2.82 -8.30
C GLY A 144 -5.68 -2.20 -7.77
N CYS A 145 -5.88 -0.90 -7.99
CA CYS A 145 -7.00 -0.17 -7.40
C CYS A 145 -7.69 0.72 -8.41
N TYR A 146 -9.03 0.67 -8.42
CA TYR A 146 -9.85 1.56 -9.21
C TYR A 146 -10.54 2.60 -8.32
N VAL A 147 -10.71 3.80 -8.87
CA VAL A 147 -11.26 4.95 -8.16
C VAL A 147 -12.38 5.55 -8.98
N ARG A 148 -13.58 5.61 -8.41
CA ARG A 148 -14.73 6.29 -9.02
C ARG A 148 -15.15 7.47 -8.17
N TYR A 149 -15.36 8.60 -8.84
CA TYR A 149 -15.95 9.79 -8.25
C TYR A 149 -17.40 9.91 -8.68
N GLY A 150 -18.25 10.39 -7.79
CA GLY A 150 -19.63 10.65 -8.15
C GLY A 150 -20.42 11.17 -6.98
N ARG A 151 -21.72 11.32 -7.22
CA ARG A 151 -22.70 11.45 -6.15
C ARG A 151 -23.46 10.15 -6.09
N PHE A 152 -23.43 9.49 -4.93
CA PHE A 152 -24.12 8.22 -4.75
C PHE A 152 -25.36 8.41 -3.88
N PRO A 153 -26.50 7.80 -4.26
CA PRO A 153 -27.66 7.72 -3.37
C PRO A 153 -27.31 6.99 -2.05
N PRO A 154 -28.00 7.30 -0.93
CA PRO A 154 -29.12 8.24 -0.81
C PRO A 154 -28.68 9.69 -0.53
N LYS A 155 -27.44 9.90 -0.06
CA LYS A 155 -26.98 11.21 0.41
C LYS A 155 -26.76 12.22 -0.72
N ASN A 156 -26.47 11.75 -1.94
CA ASN A 156 -26.24 12.57 -3.13
C ASN A 156 -25.16 13.66 -2.94
N VAL A 157 -24.19 13.40 -2.07
CA VAL A 157 -23.03 14.26 -1.82
C VAL A 157 -21.82 13.76 -2.64
N PRO A 158 -20.85 14.63 -2.96
CA PRO A 158 -19.63 14.18 -3.63
C PRO A 158 -18.89 13.14 -2.79
N GLU A 159 -18.69 11.97 -3.37
CA GLU A 159 -18.08 10.81 -2.75
C GLU A 159 -17.02 10.22 -3.69
N VAL A 160 -15.96 9.71 -3.08
CA VAL A 160 -14.99 8.82 -3.73
C VAL A 160 -15.27 7.39 -3.28
N ASP A 161 -15.33 6.46 -4.22
CA ASP A 161 -15.50 5.02 -3.99
C ASP A 161 -14.28 4.32 -4.57
N VAL A 162 -13.45 3.74 -3.69
CA VAL A 162 -12.17 3.12 -4.03
C VAL A 162 -12.26 1.62 -3.77
N VAL A 163 -11.83 0.83 -4.74
CA VAL A 163 -11.68 -0.61 -4.63
C VAL A 163 -10.24 -0.98 -4.94
N CYS A 164 -9.61 -1.74 -4.06
CA CYS A 164 -8.28 -2.33 -4.25
C CYS A 164 -8.39 -3.85 -4.23
N VAL A 165 -7.80 -4.50 -5.23
CA VAL A 165 -7.79 -5.95 -5.39
C VAL A 165 -6.35 -6.46 -5.26
N TYR A 166 -6.20 -7.59 -4.58
CA TYR A 166 -4.90 -8.17 -4.24
C TYR A 166 -4.81 -9.61 -4.77
N ASP A 167 -3.63 -10.00 -5.23
CA ASP A 167 -3.37 -11.35 -5.72
C ASP A 167 -3.56 -12.45 -4.66
N LYS A 168 -3.40 -12.10 -3.38
CA LYS A 168 -3.65 -13.01 -2.26
C LYS A 168 -4.65 -12.46 -1.25
N LYS A 169 -5.73 -13.23 -1.05
CA LYS A 169 -6.70 -13.01 0.02
C LYS A 169 -6.18 -13.48 1.37
N THR A 170 -6.43 -12.70 2.42
CA THR A 170 -6.18 -13.12 3.80
C THR A 170 -7.12 -14.25 4.24
N ARG A 171 -6.61 -15.18 5.04
CA ARG A 171 -7.45 -16.21 5.67
C ARG A 171 -8.13 -15.61 6.90
N ARG A 172 -9.44 -15.79 7.02
CA ARG A 172 -10.23 -15.25 8.15
C ARG A 172 -10.02 -16.00 9.47
N LYS A 173 -9.65 -17.29 9.42
CA LYS A 173 -9.79 -18.19 10.57
C LYS A 173 -8.71 -18.06 11.63
N ASP A 174 -7.51 -17.58 11.31
CA ASP A 174 -6.46 -17.35 12.30
C ASP A 174 -5.62 -16.14 11.89
N ALA A 175 -5.39 -15.21 12.81
CA ALA A 175 -4.38 -14.17 12.60
C ALA A 175 -3.05 -14.89 12.40
N GLN A 176 -2.47 -14.75 11.21
CA GLN A 176 -1.20 -15.39 10.91
C GLN A 176 -0.16 -14.79 11.84
N LYS A 177 0.50 -15.62 12.67
CA LYS A 177 1.56 -15.12 13.53
C LYS A 177 2.64 -14.45 12.65
N PRO A 178 3.15 -13.27 13.05
CA PRO A 178 4.34 -12.67 12.45
C PRO A 178 5.42 -13.73 12.25
N LYS A 179 6.08 -13.73 11.09
CA LYS A 179 7.09 -14.73 10.75
C LYS A 179 8.24 -14.09 9.99
N GLY A 180 9.46 -14.44 10.38
CA GLY A 180 10.68 -13.93 9.77
C GLY A 180 10.91 -12.47 10.14
N ASP A 181 11.96 -11.89 9.59
CA ASP A 181 12.32 -10.50 9.81
C ASP A 181 12.23 -9.74 8.47
N PHE A 182 12.24 -8.41 8.50
CA PHE A 182 12.36 -7.63 7.28
C PHE A 182 13.67 -7.97 6.54
N CYS A 183 13.65 -7.87 5.23
CA CYS A 183 14.85 -8.10 4.42
C CYS A 183 15.74 -6.86 4.44
N TYR A 184 17.04 -7.01 4.25
CA TYR A 184 17.93 -5.89 3.93
C TYR A 184 19.17 -6.39 3.18
N GLU A 185 19.74 -5.52 2.37
CA GLU A 185 21.02 -5.73 1.68
C GLU A 185 22.01 -4.67 2.20
N HIS A 186 23.04 -5.07 2.95
CA HIS A 186 24.16 -4.18 3.26
C HIS A 186 25.16 -4.19 2.10
N PHE A 187 25.62 -3.00 1.71
CA PHE A 187 26.64 -2.81 0.66
C PHE A 187 28.02 -2.47 1.24
N GLU A 188 28.22 -2.54 2.55
CA GLU A 188 29.50 -2.20 3.19
C GLU A 188 30.40 -3.43 3.41
N GLU A 189 31.69 -3.27 3.09
CA GLU A 189 32.73 -4.28 3.29
C GLU A 189 32.92 -4.54 4.80
N GLY A 190 32.32 -5.61 5.33
CA GLY A 190 32.66 -6.11 6.67
C GLY A 190 31.53 -6.78 7.46
N ASP A 191 30.28 -6.52 7.11
CA ASP A 191 29.13 -7.14 7.78
C ASP A 191 28.52 -8.26 6.91
N GLU A 192 28.58 -9.50 7.41
CA GLU A 192 28.29 -10.71 6.62
C GLU A 192 26.80 -11.06 6.49
N GLU A 193 25.89 -10.33 7.13
CA GLU A 193 24.52 -10.81 7.32
C GLU A 193 23.49 -10.08 6.46
N SER A 194 23.38 -10.39 5.16
CA SER A 194 22.22 -9.97 4.35
C SER A 194 20.98 -10.77 4.75
N ARG A 195 19.85 -10.12 5.07
CA ARG A 195 18.58 -10.83 5.32
C ARG A 195 17.80 -11.01 4.02
N LYS A 196 17.66 -12.27 3.60
CA LYS A 196 17.00 -12.63 2.33
C LYS A 196 15.54 -12.95 2.51
N CYS A 197 14.77 -12.66 1.47
CA CYS A 197 13.36 -13.01 1.36
C CYS A 197 13.15 -14.54 1.33
N SER A 198 12.24 -15.05 2.16
CA SER A 198 11.98 -16.48 2.32
C SER A 198 10.64 -16.94 1.74
N PHE A 199 9.66 -16.03 1.56
CA PHE A 199 8.34 -16.41 1.03
C PHE A 199 8.37 -16.84 -0.45
N TYR A 200 9.28 -16.29 -1.25
CA TYR A 200 9.39 -16.56 -2.68
C TYR A 200 10.85 -16.67 -3.11
N LYS A 201 11.18 -17.69 -3.90
CA LYS A 201 12.56 -17.98 -4.33
C LYS A 201 13.19 -16.88 -5.19
N ASN A 202 12.36 -16.14 -5.95
CA ASN A 202 12.79 -15.08 -6.86
C ASN A 202 12.48 -13.68 -6.32
N ALA A 203 12.27 -13.54 -5.01
CA ALA A 203 12.07 -12.23 -4.41
C ALA A 203 13.39 -11.47 -4.29
N LYS A 204 13.37 -10.18 -4.64
CA LYS A 204 14.46 -9.23 -4.38
C LYS A 204 14.13 -8.37 -3.17
N CYS A 205 15.13 -8.02 -2.37
CA CYS A 205 14.93 -7.08 -1.28
C CYS A 205 15.08 -5.66 -1.83
N LEU A 206 14.06 -4.83 -1.66
CA LEU A 206 14.11 -3.40 -2.00
C LEU A 206 13.39 -2.61 -0.90
N TRP A 207 14.04 -1.60 -0.32
CA TRP A 207 13.42 -0.75 0.72
C TRP A 207 12.79 -1.60 1.84
N ASP A 208 13.55 -2.58 2.32
CA ASP A 208 13.17 -3.48 3.41
C ASP A 208 11.94 -4.36 3.15
N LEU A 209 11.56 -4.49 1.88
CA LEU A 209 10.41 -5.23 1.42
C LEU A 209 10.78 -6.22 0.31
N CYS A 210 10.16 -7.40 0.38
CA CYS A 210 10.42 -8.49 -0.58
C CYS A 210 9.55 -8.36 -1.83
N TYR A 211 10.14 -8.02 -2.98
CA TYR A 211 9.42 -7.90 -4.27
C TYR A 211 9.58 -9.14 -5.13
N VAL A 212 8.45 -9.68 -5.58
CA VAL A 212 8.41 -10.70 -6.63
C VAL A 212 8.23 -10.00 -7.97
N LEU A 213 9.32 -9.89 -8.73
CA LEU A 213 9.37 -9.20 -10.01
C LEU A 213 9.37 -10.20 -11.17
N GLU A 214 8.72 -9.83 -12.27
CA GLU A 214 8.85 -10.47 -13.59
C GLU A 214 9.98 -9.81 -14.41
N GLU A 215 10.44 -10.50 -15.46
CA GLU A 215 11.48 -9.96 -16.35
C GLU A 215 11.04 -8.62 -16.97
N GLY A 216 11.89 -7.60 -16.86
CA GLY A 216 11.60 -6.24 -17.32
C GLY A 216 10.87 -5.34 -16.31
N GLU A 217 10.51 -5.84 -15.13
CA GLU A 217 10.02 -5.01 -14.03
C GLU A 217 11.18 -4.44 -13.22
N GLU A 218 11.48 -3.17 -13.43
CA GLU A 218 12.47 -2.44 -12.65
C GLU A 218 11.84 -1.24 -11.93
N PRO A 219 12.39 -0.83 -10.78
CA PRO A 219 12.07 0.47 -10.21
C PRO A 219 12.33 1.53 -11.28
N ASN A 220 11.31 2.32 -11.64
CA ASN A 220 11.52 3.42 -12.59
C ASN A 220 12.57 4.38 -12.00
N ALA A 221 13.74 4.48 -12.64
CA ALA A 221 14.73 5.48 -12.31
C ALA A 221 14.12 6.90 -12.43
N PRO A 222 14.56 7.86 -11.61
CA PRO A 222 14.05 9.24 -11.60
C PRO A 222 14.07 9.93 -12.96
#